data_AF-A0A5Q4DGX2-F1
#
_entry.id   AF-A0A5Q4DGX2-F1
#
_cell.length_a   1.000
_cell.length_b   1.000
_cell.length_c   1.000
_cell.angle_alpha   90.00
_cell.angle_beta   90.00
_cell.angle_gamma   90.00
#
_symmetry.space_group_name_H-M   'P 1'
#
loop_
_entity.id
_entity.type
_entity.pdbx_description
1 polymer ?
#
loop_
_entity_poly.entity_id
_entity_poly.type
_entity_poly.pdbx_seq_one_letter_code
_entity_poly.pdbx_strand_id
1 'polypeptide(L)'
;MSEQEVDLDHLIEAAGRSFGKAQEDMGLPDGMSTGMVISEAELDLKVGFRFEGGRLAVEPVSAAAVTRGGVSSEALSTIKVRYVATRSELPPEKKPTRSEDDVVREVRARKDVTELAGVLGSLQVNARYVPDLGLWATRVEDDRGRIIRSLNIQDRL
;
A
#
# COMPACT_ATOMS: atom_id res chain seq x y z
N MET A 1 3.56 -42.18 14.05
CA MET A 1 3.96 -40.79 13.88
C MET A 1 2.68 -39.99 13.69
N SER A 2 2.39 -39.10 14.61
CA SER A 2 1.11 -38.41 14.71
C SER A 2 0.84 -37.59 13.44
N GLU A 3 -0.31 -37.82 12.81
CA GLU A 3 -0.86 -36.96 11.77
C GLU A 3 -1.01 -35.57 12.39
N GLN A 4 -0.19 -34.62 11.96
CA GLN A 4 -0.30 -33.24 12.42
C GLN A 4 -1.57 -32.67 11.81
N GLU A 5 -2.65 -32.72 12.58
CA GLU A 5 -3.85 -31.94 12.34
C GLU A 5 -3.44 -30.46 12.40
N VAL A 6 -3.29 -29.85 11.23
CA VAL A 6 -2.97 -28.43 11.12
C VAL A 6 -4.29 -27.68 11.11
N ASP A 7 -4.52 -26.89 12.15
CA ASP A 7 -5.65 -25.96 12.19
C ASP A 7 -5.55 -25.01 10.98
N LEU A 8 -6.63 -24.93 10.20
CA LEU A 8 -6.72 -24.11 9.01
C LEU A 8 -6.44 -22.64 9.33
N ASP A 9 -6.87 -22.15 10.49
CA ASP A 9 -6.67 -20.76 10.90
C ASP A 9 -5.16 -20.48 11.11
N HIS A 10 -4.46 -21.41 11.76
CA HIS A 10 -3.00 -21.34 11.92
C HIS A 10 -2.26 -21.40 10.58
N LEU A 11 -2.72 -22.22 9.64
CA LEU A 11 -2.13 -22.34 8.31
C LEU A 11 -2.27 -21.04 7.52
N ILE A 12 -3.46 -20.44 7.51
CA ILE A 12 -3.74 -19.18 6.82
C ILE A 12 -2.92 -18.04 7.41
N GLU A 13 -2.82 -17.98 8.74
CA GLU A 13 -2.03 -16.97 9.46
C GLU A 13 -0.53 -17.11 9.16
N ALA A 14 0.00 -18.35 9.15
CA ALA A 14 1.39 -18.62 8.80
C ALA A 14 1.70 -18.27 7.34
N ALA A 15 0.79 -18.60 6.41
CA ALA A 15 0.92 -18.22 5.01
C ALA A 15 0.88 -16.70 4.81
N GLY A 16 0.00 -15.99 5.54
CA GLY A 16 -0.07 -14.54 5.54
C GLY A 16 1.24 -13.87 6.04
N ARG A 17 1.80 -14.36 7.16
CA ARG A 17 3.10 -13.90 7.68
C ARG A 17 4.26 -14.15 6.70
N SER A 18 4.29 -15.34 6.08
CA SER A 18 5.31 -15.70 5.10
C SER A 18 5.27 -14.77 3.89
N PHE A 19 4.07 -14.45 3.42
CA PHE A 19 3.87 -13.52 2.31
C PHE A 19 4.27 -12.09 2.67
N GLY A 20 3.92 -11.61 3.86
CA GLY A 20 4.36 -10.30 4.37
C GLY A 20 5.88 -10.18 4.42
N LYS A 21 6.56 -11.22 4.93
CA LYS A 21 8.03 -11.27 4.97
C LYS A 21 8.66 -11.30 3.57
N ALA A 22 8.10 -12.06 2.63
CA ALA A 22 8.58 -12.07 1.25
C ALA A 22 8.51 -10.68 0.59
N GLN A 23 7.51 -9.86 0.94
CA GLN A 23 7.43 -8.48 0.47
C GLN A 23 8.49 -7.57 1.08
N GLU A 24 8.82 -7.77 2.37
CA GLU A 24 9.91 -7.04 3.05
C GLU A 24 11.27 -7.38 2.43
N ASP A 25 11.52 -8.67 2.18
CA ASP A 25 12.78 -9.18 1.60
C ASP A 25 12.98 -8.76 0.13
N MET A 26 11.92 -8.40 -0.59
CA MET A 26 12.00 -7.92 -1.97
C MET A 26 12.66 -6.54 -2.13
N GLY A 27 13.02 -5.85 -1.03
CA GLY A 27 13.90 -4.69 -1.05
C GLY A 27 13.42 -3.61 -2.01
N LEU A 28 12.26 -3.04 -1.72
CA LEU A 28 11.71 -1.96 -2.55
C LEU A 28 12.63 -0.74 -2.45
N PRO A 29 12.97 -0.09 -3.58
CA PRO A 29 13.74 1.16 -3.57
C PRO A 29 13.07 2.19 -2.65
N ASP A 30 13.87 2.97 -1.92
CA ASP A 30 13.37 4.08 -1.10
C ASP A 30 12.40 4.96 -1.90
N GLY A 31 11.12 4.95 -1.50
CA GLY A 31 10.05 5.70 -2.16
C GLY A 31 9.12 4.89 -3.07
N MET A 32 9.36 3.60 -3.31
CA MET A 32 8.35 2.70 -3.89
C MET A 32 7.55 2.02 -2.78
N SER A 33 6.26 2.34 -2.68
CA SER A 33 5.39 1.66 -1.74
C SER A 33 5.21 0.20 -2.14
N THR A 34 5.30 -0.70 -1.15
CA THR A 34 5.05 -2.15 -1.22
C THR A 34 3.75 -2.54 -1.93
N GLY A 35 2.80 -1.60 -2.01
CA GLY A 35 1.55 -1.78 -2.74
C GLY A 35 1.63 -1.79 -4.27
N MET A 36 2.80 -1.57 -4.89
CA MET A 36 2.92 -1.63 -6.36
C MET A 36 3.34 -3.00 -6.93
N VAL A 37 3.83 -3.94 -6.12
CA VAL A 37 4.59 -5.08 -6.67
C VAL A 37 3.87 -6.43 -6.57
N ILE A 38 2.79 -6.57 -5.80
CA ILE A 38 1.96 -7.79 -5.87
C ILE A 38 0.48 -7.44 -5.89
N SER A 39 -0.12 -7.48 -7.07
CA SER A 39 -1.56 -7.23 -7.29
C SER A 39 -2.44 -8.40 -6.83
N GLU A 40 -1.90 -9.61 -6.72
CA GLU A 40 -2.65 -10.81 -6.34
C GLU A 40 -1.69 -11.93 -5.94
N ALA A 41 -1.96 -12.64 -4.85
CA ALA A 41 -1.33 -13.93 -4.55
C ALA A 41 -2.41 -14.99 -4.34
N GLU A 42 -2.33 -16.08 -5.11
CA GLU A 42 -3.23 -17.22 -5.04
C GLU A 42 -2.49 -18.41 -4.42
N LEU A 43 -3.05 -18.96 -3.34
CA LEU A 43 -2.58 -20.19 -2.71
C LEU A 43 -3.64 -21.28 -2.95
N ASP A 44 -3.27 -22.27 -3.75
CA ASP A 44 -4.10 -23.44 -4.05
C ASP A 44 -3.63 -24.64 -3.21
N LEU A 45 -4.48 -25.10 -2.27
CA LEU A 45 -4.22 -26.29 -1.46
C LEU A 45 -5.15 -27.44 -1.83
N LYS A 46 -4.60 -28.64 -2.00
CA LYS A 46 -5.37 -29.89 -2.14
C LYS A 46 -5.53 -30.53 -0.77
N VAL A 47 -6.78 -30.69 -0.33
CA VAL A 47 -7.11 -31.19 1.00
C VAL A 47 -8.16 -32.29 0.93
N GLY A 48 -8.06 -33.27 1.81
CA GLY A 48 -9.17 -34.14 2.18
C GLY A 48 -9.98 -33.48 3.30
N PHE A 49 -11.29 -33.70 3.31
CA PHE A 49 -12.14 -33.30 4.45
C PHE A 49 -12.62 -34.55 5.17
N ARG A 50 -12.46 -34.58 6.50
CA ARG A 50 -13.05 -35.58 7.37
C ARG A 50 -14.00 -34.90 8.34
N PHE A 51 -15.23 -35.39 8.44
CA PHE A 51 -16.21 -34.87 9.40
C PHE A 51 -16.26 -35.81 10.60
N GLU A 52 -15.80 -35.35 11.76
CA GLU A 52 -15.76 -36.13 13.00
C GLU A 52 -16.29 -35.28 14.17
N GLY A 53 -17.23 -35.84 14.93
CA GLY A 53 -17.71 -35.21 16.17
C GLY A 53 -18.32 -33.81 16.01
N GLY A 54 -18.89 -33.50 14.84
CA GLY A 54 -19.46 -32.17 14.55
C GLY A 54 -18.42 -31.12 14.13
N ARG A 55 -17.16 -31.51 13.91
CA ARG A 55 -16.08 -30.63 13.45
C ARG A 55 -15.59 -31.09 12.08
N LEU A 56 -15.23 -30.12 11.24
CA LEU A 56 -14.62 -30.35 9.94
C LEU A 56 -13.11 -30.39 10.14
N ALA A 57 -12.50 -31.57 10.05
CA ALA A 57 -11.06 -31.74 10.04
C ALA A 57 -10.54 -31.64 8.59
N VAL A 58 -9.50 -30.84 8.41
CA VAL A 58 -8.84 -30.62 7.12
C VAL A 58 -7.53 -31.39 7.10
N GLU A 59 -7.41 -32.36 6.20
CA GLU A 59 -6.19 -33.15 6.04
C GLU A 59 -5.43 -32.68 4.78
N PRO A 60 -4.30 -31.96 4.94
CA PRO A 60 -3.49 -31.56 3.81
C PRO A 60 -2.89 -32.79 3.13
N VAL A 61 -3.08 -32.90 1.82
CA VAL A 61 -2.56 -34.03 1.06
C VAL A 61 -1.06 -33.86 0.84
N SER A 62 -0.25 -34.60 1.59
CA SER A 62 1.20 -34.64 1.34
C SER A 62 1.52 -35.47 0.10
N ALA A 63 2.59 -35.11 -0.62
CA ALA A 63 3.08 -35.89 -1.78
C ALA A 63 3.38 -37.37 -1.42
N ALA A 64 3.77 -37.62 -0.17
CA ALA A 64 4.03 -38.97 0.36
C ALA A 64 2.75 -39.80 0.60
N ALA A 65 1.60 -39.16 0.76
CA ALA A 65 0.31 -39.85 0.86
C ALA A 65 -0.21 -40.27 -0.53
N VAL A 66 0.01 -39.42 -1.54
CA VAL A 66 -0.35 -39.69 -2.95
C VAL A 66 0.42 -40.87 -3.51
N THR A 67 1.74 -40.92 -3.29
CA THR A 67 2.60 -42.01 -3.81
C THR A 67 2.31 -43.38 -3.18
N ARG A 68 1.70 -43.41 -1.99
CA ARG A 68 1.30 -44.65 -1.29
C ARG A 68 -0.11 -45.11 -1.65
N GLY A 69 -0.80 -44.43 -2.58
CA GLY A 69 -2.14 -44.82 -3.03
C GLY A 69 -3.25 -44.64 -2.00
N GLY A 70 -2.97 -43.96 -0.88
CA GLY A 70 -3.94 -43.74 0.21
C GLY A 70 -4.90 -42.58 -0.03
N VAL A 71 -4.86 -41.96 -1.21
CA VAL A 71 -5.62 -40.74 -1.52
C VAL A 71 -6.57 -41.04 -2.68
N SER A 72 -7.87 -41.11 -2.39
CA SER A 72 -8.89 -41.13 -3.45
C SER A 72 -8.96 -39.74 -4.07
N SER A 73 -8.56 -39.61 -5.34
CA SER A 73 -8.56 -38.33 -6.06
C SER A 73 -9.97 -37.72 -6.17
N GLU A 74 -11.02 -38.54 -6.06
CA GLU A 74 -12.43 -38.12 -6.11
C GLU A 74 -12.91 -37.46 -4.80
N ALA A 75 -12.16 -37.60 -3.70
CA ALA A 75 -12.49 -37.03 -2.39
C ALA A 75 -11.67 -35.77 -2.05
N LEU A 76 -10.92 -35.24 -3.01
CA LEU A 76 -10.06 -34.08 -2.82
C LEU A 76 -10.77 -32.78 -3.13
N SER A 77 -10.70 -31.86 -2.18
CA SER A 77 -11.17 -30.48 -2.35
C SER A 77 -10.00 -29.54 -2.58
N THR A 78 -10.28 -28.41 -3.24
CA THR A 78 -9.30 -27.35 -3.45
C THR A 78 -9.69 -26.14 -2.64
N ILE A 79 -8.82 -25.73 -1.71
CA ILE A 79 -8.96 -24.44 -1.03
C ILE A 79 -8.14 -23.43 -1.82
N LYS A 80 -8.80 -22.40 -2.35
CA LYS A 80 -8.18 -21.25 -2.99
C LYS A 80 -8.18 -20.07 -2.02
N VAL A 81 -7.01 -19.63 -1.58
CA VAL A 81 -6.87 -18.42 -0.78
C VAL A 81 -6.31 -17.32 -1.67
N ARG A 82 -7.11 -16.27 -1.87
CA ARG A 82 -6.70 -15.08 -2.60
C ARG A 82 -6.33 -13.99 -1.60
N TYR A 83 -5.05 -13.67 -1.51
CA TYR A 83 -4.58 -12.54 -0.72
C TYR A 83 -4.71 -11.28 -1.56
N VAL A 84 -5.65 -10.42 -1.17
CA VAL A 84 -5.81 -9.08 -1.73
C VAL A 84 -5.28 -8.09 -0.70
N ALA A 85 -4.18 -7.40 -1.02
CA ALA A 85 -3.68 -6.32 -0.19
C ALA A 85 -4.62 -5.10 -0.30
N THR A 86 -5.63 -5.03 0.59
CA THR A 86 -6.39 -3.79 0.80
C THR A 86 -5.69 -2.98 1.86
N ARG A 87 -5.44 -1.69 1.60
CA ARG A 87 -4.83 -0.76 2.57
C ARG A 87 -5.55 -0.87 3.91
N SER A 88 -4.82 -1.17 4.98
CA SER A 88 -5.20 -0.74 6.32
C SER A 88 -4.43 0.54 6.61
N GLU A 89 -5.18 1.62 6.72
CA GLU A 89 -4.80 2.94 7.23
C GLU A 89 -3.83 3.77 6.36
N LEU A 90 -4.32 4.94 5.95
CA LEU A 90 -3.50 6.04 5.45
C LEU A 90 -2.33 6.25 6.43
N PRO A 91 -1.07 6.37 5.98
CA PRO A 91 0.01 6.74 6.88
C PRO A 91 -0.40 8.00 7.65
N PRO A 92 -0.02 8.14 8.94
CA PRO A 92 -0.42 9.28 9.75
C PRO A 92 -0.11 10.53 8.93
N GLU A 93 -1.13 11.38 8.71
CA GLU A 93 -0.99 12.61 7.92
C GLU A 93 0.25 13.32 8.43
N LYS A 94 1.34 13.31 7.63
CA LYS A 94 2.54 14.05 7.96
C LYS A 94 2.07 15.50 8.00
N LYS A 95 1.99 16.08 9.19
CA LYS A 95 1.61 17.49 9.32
C LYS A 95 2.76 18.33 8.78
N PRO A 96 2.47 19.38 8.00
CA PRO A 96 3.53 20.26 7.56
C PRO A 96 4.20 20.92 8.75
N THR A 97 5.50 21.11 8.66
CA THR A 97 6.31 21.83 9.64
C THR A 97 6.07 23.33 9.54
N ARG A 98 5.80 23.82 8.33
CA ARG A 98 5.50 25.23 8.03
C ARG A 98 4.00 25.46 7.95
N SER A 99 3.56 26.71 8.13
CA SER A 99 2.18 27.09 7.83
C SER A 99 1.99 27.43 6.35
N GLU A 100 0.76 27.35 5.86
CA GLU A 100 0.42 27.79 4.50
C GLU A 100 0.77 29.28 4.30
N ASP A 101 0.47 30.12 5.30
CA ASP A 101 0.74 31.56 5.26
C ASP A 101 2.23 31.88 5.13
N ASP A 102 3.10 31.10 5.79
CA ASP A 102 4.55 31.29 5.69
C ASP A 102 5.06 30.96 4.28
N VAL A 103 4.52 29.91 3.67
CA VAL A 103 4.88 29.49 2.32
C VAL A 103 4.35 30.47 1.28
N VAL A 104 3.11 30.94 1.43
CA VAL A 104 2.53 31.98 0.57
C VAL A 104 3.35 33.27 0.67
N ARG A 105 3.76 33.67 1.88
CA ARG A 105 4.60 34.85 2.08
C ARG A 105 5.98 34.70 1.43
N GLU A 106 6.61 33.54 1.56
CA GLU A 106 7.86 33.25 0.87
C GLU A 106 7.71 33.39 -0.65
N VAL A 107 6.67 32.77 -1.24
CA VAL A 107 6.42 32.83 -2.68
C VAL A 107 6.21 34.26 -3.14
N ARG A 108 5.42 35.06 -2.42
CA ARG A 108 5.17 36.47 -2.75
C ARG A 108 6.44 37.33 -2.68
N ALA A 109 7.35 37.02 -1.76
CA ALA A 109 8.61 37.74 -1.61
C ALA A 109 9.65 37.39 -2.68
N ARG A 110 9.40 36.37 -3.52
CA ARG A 110 10.33 36.01 -4.59
C ARG A 110 10.39 37.12 -5.64
N LYS A 111 11.61 37.40 -6.09
CA LYS A 111 11.89 38.44 -7.09
C LYS A 111 11.08 38.22 -8.38
N ASP A 112 11.00 36.97 -8.87
CA ASP A 112 10.25 36.64 -10.08
C ASP A 112 8.73 36.91 -9.93
N VAL A 113 8.16 36.55 -8.78
CA VAL A 113 6.73 36.79 -8.49
C VAL A 113 6.43 38.29 -8.32
N THR A 114 7.35 39.03 -7.67
CA THR A 114 7.20 40.48 -7.47
C THR A 114 7.28 41.24 -8.80
N GLU A 115 8.22 40.88 -9.67
CA GLU A 115 8.34 41.47 -11.02
C GLU A 115 7.08 41.17 -11.85
N LEU A 116 6.57 39.94 -11.81
CA LEU A 116 5.33 39.57 -12.49
C LEU A 116 4.11 40.32 -11.96
N ALA A 117 4.02 40.54 -10.65
CA ALA A 117 2.95 41.36 -10.07
C ALA A 117 3.01 42.82 -10.52
N GLY A 118 4.21 43.36 -10.73
CA GLY A 118 4.39 44.71 -11.27
C GLY A 118 3.86 44.86 -12.71
N VAL A 119 3.86 43.79 -13.50
CA VAL A 119 3.42 43.79 -14.91
C VAL A 119 1.94 43.39 -15.05
N LEU A 120 1.53 42.35 -14.32
CA LEU A 120 0.20 41.72 -14.46
C LEU A 120 -0.81 42.22 -13.42
N GLY A 121 -0.37 43.01 -12.43
CA GLY A 121 -1.22 43.50 -11.35
C GLY A 121 -1.32 42.53 -10.18
N SER A 122 -2.50 42.45 -9.57
CA SER A 122 -2.71 41.60 -8.39
C SER A 122 -2.60 40.12 -8.73
N LEU A 123 -1.66 39.42 -8.11
CA LEU A 123 -1.49 37.97 -8.23
C LEU A 123 -2.06 37.26 -7.01
N GLN A 124 -2.81 36.18 -7.25
CA GLN A 124 -3.27 35.26 -6.22
C GLN A 124 -2.25 34.14 -6.05
N VAL A 125 -1.96 33.78 -4.80
CA VAL A 125 -1.00 32.71 -4.49
C VAL A 125 -1.70 31.70 -3.61
N ASN A 126 -1.80 30.47 -4.11
CA ASN A 126 -2.39 29.33 -3.41
C ASN A 126 -1.30 28.33 -3.09
N ALA A 127 -1.27 27.79 -1.87
CA ALA A 127 -0.30 26.79 -1.46
C ALA A 127 -1.03 25.56 -0.90
N ARG A 128 -0.66 24.37 -1.38
CA ARG A 128 -1.21 23.11 -0.91
C ARG A 128 -0.09 22.18 -0.50
N TYR A 129 -0.16 21.69 0.73
CA TYR A 129 0.78 20.68 1.21
C TYR A 129 0.50 19.31 0.56
N VAL A 130 1.57 18.62 0.18
CA VAL A 130 1.55 17.28 -0.42
C VAL A 130 2.29 16.33 0.53
N PRO A 131 1.57 15.63 1.43
CA PRO A 131 2.17 14.81 2.50
C PRO A 131 3.10 13.70 2.00
N ASP A 132 2.73 13.06 0.89
CA ASP A 132 3.49 11.95 0.30
C ASP A 132 4.88 12.39 -0.16
N LEU A 133 5.03 13.65 -0.55
CA LEU A 133 6.26 14.23 -1.09
C LEU A 133 6.99 15.16 -0.10
N GLY A 134 6.37 15.49 1.04
CA GLY A 134 6.95 16.39 2.03
C GLY A 134 7.24 17.79 1.48
N LEU A 135 6.38 18.29 0.61
CA LEU A 135 6.54 19.59 -0.05
C LEU A 135 5.21 20.34 -0.18
N TRP A 136 5.33 21.65 -0.42
CA TRP A 136 4.25 22.56 -0.74
C TRP A 136 4.21 22.79 -2.25
N ALA A 137 3.10 22.42 -2.89
CA ALA A 137 2.82 22.79 -4.26
C ALA A 137 2.11 24.14 -4.26
N THR A 138 2.74 25.15 -4.87
CA THR A 138 2.20 26.50 -4.93
C THR A 138 1.89 26.91 -6.36
N ARG A 139 0.78 27.64 -6.53
CA ARG A 139 0.34 28.20 -7.80
C ARG A 139 0.17 29.70 -7.64
N VAL A 140 0.67 30.43 -8.62
CA VAL A 140 0.50 31.88 -8.75
C VAL A 140 -0.41 32.13 -9.94
N GLU A 141 -1.53 32.77 -9.70
CA GLU A 141 -2.59 33.01 -10.68
C GLU A 141 -2.81 34.52 -10.86
N ASP A 142 -3.18 34.93 -12.07
CA ASP A 142 -3.61 36.30 -12.34
C ASP A 142 -5.10 36.52 -12.00
N ASP A 143 -5.59 37.74 -12.23
CA ASP A 143 -6.98 38.14 -12.01
C ASP A 143 -8.00 37.36 -12.87
N ARG A 144 -7.53 36.68 -13.91
CA ARG A 144 -8.33 35.82 -14.81
C ARG A 144 -8.22 34.35 -14.44
N GLY A 145 -7.55 34.01 -13.34
CA GLY A 145 -7.36 32.63 -12.88
C GLY A 145 -6.38 31.82 -13.73
N ARG A 146 -5.53 32.48 -14.53
CA ARG A 146 -4.51 31.79 -15.33
C ARG A 146 -3.28 31.55 -14.47
N ILE A 147 -2.78 30.31 -14.47
CA ILE A 147 -1.54 29.96 -13.76
C ILE A 147 -0.35 30.59 -14.49
N ILE A 148 0.30 31.54 -13.83
CA ILE A 148 1.51 32.22 -14.34
C ILE A 148 2.77 31.52 -13.82
N ARG A 149 2.69 30.91 -12.63
CA ARG A 149 3.81 30.19 -12.02
C ARG A 149 3.34 29.01 -11.19
N SER A 150 4.12 27.93 -11.21
CA SER A 150 3.98 26.82 -10.28
C SER A 150 5.34 26.56 -9.62
N LEU A 151 5.37 26.40 -8.31
CA LEU A 151 6.60 26.12 -7.55
C LEU A 151 6.36 24.93 -6.60
N ASN A 152 7.42 24.17 -6.36
CA ASN A 152 7.46 23.16 -5.32
C ASN A 152 8.45 23.63 -4.25
N ILE A 153 7.97 23.84 -3.03
CA ILE A 153 8.77 24.31 -1.89
C ILE A 153 8.89 23.17 -0.89
N GLN A 154 10.12 22.79 -0.51
CA GLN A 154 10.28 21.77 0.52
C GLN A 154 9.80 22.27 1.87
N ASP A 155 9.18 21.38 2.64
CA ASP A 155 8.67 21.69 3.99
C ASP A 155 9.75 21.56 5.08
N ARG A 156 11.03 21.67 4.72
CA ARG A 156 12.16 21.57 5.66
C ARG A 156 12.53 22.96 6.18
N LEU A 157 12.79 23.05 7.49
CA LEU A 157 13.42 24.20 8.15
C LEU A 157 14.90 24.30 7.76
#